data_AF-A0A1E5WLC5-F1
#
_entry.id   AF-A0A1E5WLC5-F1
#
_cell.length_a   1.000
_cell.length_b   1.000
_cell.length_c   1.000
_cell.angle_alpha   90.00
_cell.angle_beta   90.00
_cell.angle_gamma   90.00
#
_symmetry.space_group_name_H-M   'P 1'
#
loop_
_entity.id
_entity.type
_entity.pdbx_description
1 polymer ?
#
loop_
_entity_poly.entity_id
_entity_poly.type
_entity_poly.pdbx_seq_one_letter_code
_entity_poly.pdbx_strand_id
1 'polypeptide(L)'
;LPRENHEVNIEESWKTFEEITRGVQCMHHMGIIHRDLKPSNIFIGTNGSLKIGDMGHARRVENGELIGTPDRGTVTLPETGGLPCA
;
A
#
# COMPACT_ATOMS: atom_id res chain seq x y z
N LEU A 1 25.36 11.44 -3.83
CA LEU A 1 25.96 10.10 -3.66
C LEU A 1 25.84 9.38 -5.00
N PRO A 2 26.90 8.74 -5.51
CA PRO A 2 26.79 7.92 -6.71
C PRO A 2 25.73 6.86 -6.46
N ARG A 3 24.78 6.68 -7.39
CA ARG A 3 23.86 5.55 -7.33
C ARG A 3 24.70 4.32 -7.61
N GLU A 4 25.04 3.56 -6.58
CA GLU A 4 25.60 2.22 -6.78
C GLU A 4 24.60 1.44 -7.62
N ASN A 5 25.03 0.95 -8.77
CA ASN A 5 24.23 0.05 -9.60
C ASN A 5 24.09 -1.27 -8.83
N HIS A 6 23.10 -1.33 -7.95
CA HIS A 6 22.73 -2.56 -7.27
C HIS A 6 22.11 -3.47 -8.33
N GLU A 7 22.74 -4.63 -8.56
CA GLU A 7 22.19 -5.64 -9.44
C GLU A 7 20.83 -6.09 -8.86
N VAL A 8 19.76 -5.83 -9.62
CA VAL A 8 18.40 -6.15 -9.18
C VAL A 8 18.13 -7.61 -9.52
N ASN A 9 17.88 -8.43 -8.49
CA ASN A 9 17.42 -9.78 -8.69
C ASN A 9 15.96 -9.78 -9.20
N ILE A 10 15.77 -10.23 -10.44
CA ILE A 10 14.46 -10.25 -11.11
C ILE A 10 13.48 -11.17 -10.38
N GLU A 11 13.94 -12.30 -9.87
CA GLU A 11 13.08 -13.28 -9.20
C GLU A 11 12.56 -12.75 -7.87
N GLU A 12 13.43 -12.11 -7.09
CA GLU A 12 13.01 -11.42 -5.86
C GLU A 12 12.08 -10.25 -6.15
N SER A 13 12.38 -9.47 -7.19
CA SER A 13 11.51 -8.37 -7.62
C SER A 13 10.10 -8.85 -7.97
N TRP A 14 9.98 -10.03 -8.60
CA TRP A 14 8.69 -10.61 -8.93
C TRP A 14 7.92 -11.05 -7.68
N LYS A 15 8.60 -11.68 -6.70
CA LYS A 15 8.01 -12.04 -5.40
C LYS A 15 7.51 -10.81 -4.65
N THR A 16 8.31 -9.74 -4.60
CA THR A 16 7.92 -8.46 -4.00
C THR A 16 6.72 -7.85 -4.72
N PHE A 17 6.71 -7.87 -6.06
CA PHE A 17 5.59 -7.34 -6.84
C PHE A 17 4.29 -8.11 -6.56
N GLU A 18 4.36 -9.44 -6.47
CA GLU A 18 3.22 -10.27 -6.10
C GLU A 18 2.65 -9.88 -4.73
N GLU A 19 3.49 -9.73 -3.71
CA GLU A 19 3.06 -9.30 -2.37
C GLU A 19 2.41 -7.91 -2.37
N ILE A 20 2.97 -6.95 -3.12
CA ILE A 20 2.38 -5.62 -3.31
C ILE A 20 0.97 -5.75 -3.90
N THR A 21 0.80 -6.54 -4.97
CA THR A 21 -0.51 -6.70 -5.61
C THR A 21 -1.54 -7.35 -4.69
N ARG A 22 -1.14 -8.31 -3.85
CA ARG A 22 -2.01 -8.91 -2.83
C ARG A 22 -2.44 -7.89 -1.78
N GLY A 23 -1.51 -7.05 -1.30
CA GLY A 23 -1.83 -5.96 -0.37
C GLY A 23 -2.80 -4.95 -0.97
N VAL A 24 -2.58 -4.54 -2.23
CA VAL A 24 -3.47 -3.64 -2.98
C VAL A 24 -4.85 -4.27 -3.17
N GLN A 25 -4.91 -5.56 -3.52
CA GLN A 25 -6.17 -6.29 -3.65
C GLN A 25 -6.96 -6.26 -2.33
N CYS A 26 -6.29 -6.46 -1.19
CA CYS A 26 -6.96 -6.38 0.10
C CYS A 26 -7.52 -4.98 0.38
N MET A 27 -6.73 -3.93 0.13
CA MET A 27 -7.20 -2.55 0.27
C MET A 27 -8.46 -2.31 -0.57
N HIS A 28 -8.45 -2.75 -1.83
CA HIS A 28 -9.61 -2.63 -2.71
C HIS A 28 -10.83 -3.40 -2.19
N HIS A 29 -10.64 -4.58 -1.61
CA HIS A 29 -11.74 -5.35 -1.01
C HIS A 29 -12.37 -4.62 0.19
N MET A 30 -11.59 -3.79 0.89
CA MET A 30 -12.06 -2.93 1.97
C MET A 30 -12.62 -1.58 1.47
N GLY A 31 -12.73 -1.40 0.15
CA GLY A 31 -13.18 -0.17 -0.47
C GLY A 31 -12.19 0.98 -0.29
N ILE A 32 -10.88 0.71 -0.19
CA ILE A 32 -9.83 1.71 -0.02
C ILE A 32 -8.95 1.74 -1.27
N ILE A 33 -8.77 2.93 -1.85
CA ILE A 33 -7.79 3.16 -2.93
C ILE A 33 -6.62 3.95 -2.36
N HIS A 34 -5.39 3.44 -2.52
CA HIS A 34 -4.17 4.08 -1.99
C HIS A 34 -3.83 5.42 -2.66
N ARG A 35 -3.93 5.49 -4.00
CA ARG A 35 -3.66 6.64 -4.89
C ARG A 35 -2.24 7.22 -4.89
N ASP A 36 -1.36 6.82 -3.98
CA ASP A 36 0.07 7.19 -4.00
C ASP A 36 0.99 5.97 -3.84
N LEU A 37 0.78 4.96 -4.70
CA LEU A 37 1.57 3.72 -4.66
C LEU A 37 2.92 3.94 -5.35
N LYS A 38 4.01 3.87 -4.57
CA LYS A 38 5.39 4.06 -5.03
C LYS A 38 6.36 3.30 -4.11
N PRO A 39 7.58 2.98 -4.56
CA PRO A 39 8.53 2.21 -3.75
C PRO A 39 8.81 2.79 -2.36
N SER A 40 8.83 4.12 -2.19
CA SER A 40 9.04 4.75 -0.88
C SER A 40 7.90 4.53 0.12
N ASN A 41 6.74 4.05 -0.35
CA ASN A 41 5.55 3.74 0.46
C ASN A 41 5.40 2.22 0.68
N ILE A 42 6.39 1.43 0.27
CA ILE A 42 6.47 -0.02 0.50
C ILE A 42 7.51 -0.27 1.58
N PHE A 43 7.07 -0.83 2.71
CA PHE A 43 7.90 -1.10 3.88
C PHE A 43 8.17 -2.59 3.98
N ILE A 44 9.42 -2.97 4.20
CA ILE A 44 9.84 -4.36 4.40
C ILE A 44 10.27 -4.50 5.86
N GLY A 45 9.59 -5.39 6.60
CA GLY A 45 9.91 -5.72 7.98
C GLY A 45 11.16 -6.59 8.09
N THR A 46 11.72 -6.66 9.30
CA THR A 46 12.92 -7.47 9.59
C THR A 46 12.71 -8.98 9.42
N ASN A 47 11.45 -9.43 9.42
CA ASN A 47 11.02 -10.80 9.14
C ASN A 47 10.74 -11.04 7.65
N GLY A 48 11.01 -10.08 6.77
CA GLY A 48 10.70 -10.14 5.34
C GLY A 48 9.24 -9.82 4.99
N SER A 49 8.38 -9.47 5.95
CA SER A 49 6.99 -9.09 5.65
C SER A 49 6.89 -7.73 4.94
N LEU A 50 6.05 -7.65 3.91
CA LEU A 50 5.79 -6.42 3.17
C LEU A 50 4.54 -5.70 3.68
N LYS A 51 4.62 -4.39 3.86
CA LYS A 51 3.48 -3.53 4.23
C LYS A 51 3.39 -2.31 3.32
N ILE A 52 2.18 -2.02 2.88
CA ILE A 52 1.86 -0.78 2.16
C ILE A 52 1.54 0.30 3.20
N GLY A 53 2.26 1.42 3.17
CA GLY A 53 2.09 2.53 4.10
C GLY A 53 1.89 3.88 3.39
N ASP A 54 1.78 4.95 4.19
CA ASP A 54 1.42 6.30 3.74
C ASP A 54 0.02 6.40 3.09
N MET A 55 -0.99 6.44 3.97
CA MET A 55 -2.40 6.57 3.58
C MET A 55 -2.86 8.03 3.40
N GLY A 56 -1.95 9.01 3.38
CA GLY A 56 -2.32 10.44 3.31
C GLY A 56 -3.09 10.82 2.05
N HIS A 57 -2.89 10.05 0.98
CA HIS A 57 -3.62 10.19 -0.29
C HIS A 57 -4.75 9.18 -0.47
N ALA A 58 -4.92 8.22 0.45
CA ALA A 58 -5.90 7.16 0.31
C ALA A 58 -7.35 7.69 0.39
N ARG A 59 -8.29 6.99 -0.23
CA ARG A 59 -9.74 7.33 -0.23
C ARG A 59 -10.60 6.08 -0.09
N ARG A 60 -11.76 6.24 0.56
CA ARG A 60 -12.80 5.21 0.55
C ARG A 60 -13.67 5.34 -0.69
N VAL A 61 -14.07 4.20 -1.25
CA VAL A 61 -15.01 4.07 -2.36
C VAL A 61 -16.13 3.12 -1.94
N GLU A 62 -17.36 3.52 -2.20
CA GLU A 62 -18.56 2.70 -2.02
C GLU A 62 -19.45 2.89 -3.25
N ASN A 63 -19.97 1.79 -3.82
CA ASN A 63 -20.80 1.82 -5.03
C ASN A 63 -20.18 2.57 -6.23
N GLY A 64 -18.85 2.62 -6.30
CA GLY A 64 -18.11 3.34 -7.36
C GLY A 64 -17.93 4.83 -7.12
N GLU A 65 -18.42 5.38 -5.99
CA GLU A 65 -18.25 6.79 -5.63
C GLU A 65 -17.25 6.96 -4.49
N LEU A 66 -16.48 8.06 -4.54
CA LEU A 66 -15.57 8.43 -3.47
C LEU A 66 -16.36 8.95 -2.27
N ILE A 67 -16.13 8.38 -1.09
CA ILE A 67 -16.77 8.82 0.16
C ILE A 67 -15.81 9.71 0.95
N GLY A 68 -16.35 10.82 1.46
CA GLY A 68 -15.64 11.81 2.28
C GLY A 68 -15.25 13.07 1.50
N THR A 69 -14.92 14.15 2.21
CA THR A 69 -14.52 15.40 1.56
C THR A 69 -13.14 15.26 0.92
N PRO A 70 -12.89 15.85 -0.27
CA PRO A 70 -11.60 15.77 -0.96
C PRO A 70 -10.42 16.27 -0.13
N ASP A 71 -10.69 17.13 0.85
CA ASP A 71 -9.70 17.92 1.60
C ASP A 71 -9.10 17.22 2.82
N ARG A 72 -9.64 16.07 3.24
CA ARG A 72 -9.08 15.30 4.35
C ARG A 72 -8.81 13.89 3.91
N GLY A 73 -7.53 13.59 3.70
CA GLY A 73 -7.01 12.25 3.41
C GLY A 73 -7.11 11.25 4.56
N THR A 74 -8.05 11.46 5.49
CA THR A 74 -8.30 10.52 6.58
C THR A 74 -9.21 9.41 6.09
N VAL A 75 -8.60 8.31 5.67
CA VAL A 75 -9.25 7.01 5.78
C VAL A 75 -9.39 6.73 7.28
N THR A 76 -10.60 6.86 7.83
CA THR A 76 -10.87 6.36 9.19
C THR A 76 -10.84 4.84 9.11
N LEU A 77 -9.69 4.25 9.43
CA LEU A 77 -9.58 2.80 9.65
C LEU A 77 -10.40 2.45 10.90
N PRO A 78 -11.07 1.29 10.95
CA PRO A 78 -11.61 0.78 12.20
C PRO A 78 -10.48 0.72 13.24
N GLU A 79 -10.75 1.06 14.50
CA GLU A 79 -9.73 1.24 15.55
C GLU A 79 -8.89 -0.02 15.88
N THR A 80 -9.23 -1.16 15.28
CA THR A 80 -8.47 -2.40 15.36
C THR A 80 -7.30 -2.38 14.38
N GLY A 81 -6.17 -1.82 14.84
CA GLY A 81 -4.79 -2.06 14.41
C GLY A 81 -4.53 -2.63 13.01
N GLY A 82 -4.18 -1.76 12.06
CA GLY A 82 -3.61 -2.13 10.76
C GLY A 82 -4.57 -2.84 9.83
N LEU A 83 -4.31 -2.76 8.52
CA LEU A 83 -5.02 -3.60 7.56
C LEU A 83 -4.79 -5.08 7.96
N PRO A 84 -5.85 -5.91 8.11
CA PRO A 84 -5.76 -7.30 8.59
C PRO A 84 -5.07 -8.26 7.60
N CYS A 85 -4.40 -7.71 6.59
CA CYS A 85 -3.91 -8.40 5.41
C CYS A 85 -2.54 -7.83 5.04
N ALA A 86 -1.59 -8.04 5.93
CA ALA A 86 -0.16 -8.03 5.66
C ALA A 86 0.51 -9.04 6.60
#